data_AF-A0A1X2GZN9-F1
#
_entry.id   AF-A0A1X2GZN9-F1
#
_cell.length_a   1.000
_cell.length_b   1.000
_cell.length_c   1.000
_cell.angle_alpha   90.00
_cell.angle_beta   90.00
_cell.angle_gamma   90.00
#
_symmetry.space_group_name_H-M   'P 1'
#
loop_
_entity.id
_entity.type
_entity.pdbx_description
1 polymer ?
#
loop_
_entity_poly.entity_id
_entity_poly.type
_entity_poly.pdbx_seq_one_letter_code
_entity_poly.pdbx_strand_id
1 'polypeptide(L)'
;MDDFHGAIVRRLLHRYYVLHLLYGITYAIYFAAQRLDLASPGFGFTDGEMNAYVALSVLSAWKCVMASTAEELASVLILYTKFFSLCLFYWKSGLWTSALYAIGWIVLSTLFPQPWYQGPTKIIELSESDFISKVTKKPKSKERIVEVNEEGPKYWVIMLYANWSVACLNFEAVLANLSLKYSTEHLQFGKVDIDLYPDVGDTYGISRDPASFDLPTLLLFSDGNPIRRLPELTMPSANNNTNSSMTTSAKDTITRIGWSKKAGTVVTAFQLDRLAVDKSS
;
A
#
# COMPACT_ATOMS: atom_id res chain seq x y z
N MET A 1 15.48 -2.52 -22.38
CA MET A 1 14.02 -2.34 -22.20
C MET A 1 13.36 -3.69 -21.92
N ASP A 2 13.82 -4.77 -22.57
CA ASP A 2 13.34 -6.14 -22.36
C ASP A 2 13.50 -6.67 -20.92
N ASP A 3 14.57 -6.29 -20.23
CA ASP A 3 14.85 -6.74 -18.86
C ASP A 3 13.85 -6.18 -17.83
N PHE A 4 13.42 -4.92 -18.00
CA PHE A 4 12.43 -4.29 -17.12
C PHE A 4 11.04 -4.92 -17.27
N HIS A 5 10.62 -5.17 -18.51
CA HIS A 5 9.33 -5.80 -18.79
C HIS A 5 9.31 -7.26 -18.29
N GLY A 6 10.40 -8.01 -18.53
CA GLY A 6 10.58 -9.36 -18.01
C GLY A 6 10.50 -9.42 -16.48
N ALA A 7 11.10 -8.46 -15.79
CA ALA A 7 11.05 -8.38 -14.33
C ALA A 7 9.62 -8.14 -13.80
N ILE A 8 8.83 -7.26 -14.45
CA ILE A 8 7.42 -7.04 -14.08
C ILE A 8 6.61 -8.30 -14.29
N VAL A 9 6.71 -8.91 -15.48
CA VAL A 9 5.97 -10.14 -15.83
C VAL A 9 6.29 -11.25 -14.82
N ARG A 10 7.56 -11.43 -14.45
CA ARG A 10 7.97 -12.42 -13.46
C ARG A 10 7.32 -12.20 -12.09
N ARG A 11 7.20 -10.94 -11.63
CA ARG A 11 6.52 -10.60 -10.37
C ARG A 11 5.01 -10.82 -10.44
N LEU A 12 4.39 -10.50 -11.58
CA LEU A 12 2.95 -10.73 -11.79
C LEU A 12 2.60 -12.21 -12.01
N LEU A 13 3.55 -13.05 -12.39
CA LEU A 13 3.40 -14.51 -12.43
C LEU A 13 3.59 -15.18 -11.06
N HIS A 14 3.76 -14.41 -9.99
CA HIS A 14 3.78 -14.97 -8.64
C HIS A 14 2.50 -15.75 -8.36
N ARG A 15 2.62 -16.87 -7.63
CA ARG A 15 1.54 -17.85 -7.37
C ARG A 15 0.25 -17.19 -6.90
N TYR A 16 0.38 -16.18 -6.03
CA TYR A 16 -0.71 -15.33 -5.57
C TYR A 16 -1.56 -14.80 -6.75
N TYR A 17 -0.98 -14.02 -7.65
CA TYR A 17 -1.71 -13.34 -8.72
C TYR A 17 -2.40 -14.33 -9.65
N VAL A 18 -1.70 -15.41 -10.02
CA VAL A 18 -2.22 -16.43 -10.93
C VAL A 18 -3.40 -17.17 -10.29
N LEU A 19 -3.23 -17.72 -9.09
CA LEU A 19 -4.27 -18.49 -8.42
C LEU A 19 -5.49 -17.63 -8.10
N HIS A 20 -5.28 -16.40 -7.63
CA HIS A 20 -6.38 -15.51 -7.31
C HIS A 20 -7.10 -14.96 -8.55
N LEU A 21 -6.40 -14.76 -9.67
CA LEU A 21 -7.05 -14.41 -10.94
C LEU A 21 -7.93 -15.57 -11.44
N LEU A 22 -7.38 -16.79 -11.45
CA LEU A 22 -8.14 -17.99 -11.82
C LEU A 22 -9.38 -18.17 -10.93
N TYR A 23 -9.23 -17.93 -9.62
CA TYR A 23 -10.35 -17.95 -8.67
C TYR A 23 -11.38 -16.84 -8.94
N GLY A 24 -10.90 -15.64 -9.28
CA GLY A 24 -11.75 -14.48 -9.60
C GLY A 24 -12.62 -14.67 -10.84
N ILE A 25 -12.16 -15.43 -11.83
CA ILE A 25 -12.89 -15.68 -13.09
C ILE A 25 -13.78 -16.94 -13.06
N THR A 26 -13.89 -17.62 -11.92
CA THR A 26 -14.69 -18.85 -11.78
C THR A 26 -16.15 -18.70 -12.20
N TYR A 27 -16.80 -17.57 -11.91
CA TYR A 27 -18.18 -17.33 -12.39
C TYR A 27 -18.24 -17.26 -13.92
N ALA A 28 -17.26 -16.62 -14.56
CA ALA A 28 -17.20 -16.55 -16.03
C ALA A 28 -16.98 -17.94 -16.64
N ILE A 29 -16.16 -18.79 -16.00
CA ILE A 29 -15.97 -20.19 -16.42
C ILE A 29 -17.27 -20.98 -16.25
N TYR A 30 -17.95 -20.85 -15.10
CA TYR A 30 -19.25 -21.48 -14.86
C TYR A 30 -20.28 -21.06 -15.92
N PHE A 31 -20.39 -19.76 -16.19
CA PHE A 31 -21.29 -19.23 -17.22
C PHE A 31 -20.96 -19.75 -18.62
N ALA A 32 -19.68 -19.79 -18.99
CA ALA A 32 -19.24 -20.32 -20.28
C ALA A 32 -19.54 -21.82 -20.42
N ALA A 33 -19.33 -22.61 -19.36
CA ALA A 33 -19.65 -24.03 -19.34
C ALA A 33 -21.16 -24.28 -19.53
N GLN A 34 -22.01 -23.53 -18.81
CA GLN A 34 -23.47 -23.61 -18.96
C GLN A 34 -23.97 -23.20 -20.36
N ARG A 35 -23.23 -22.33 -21.05
CA ARG A 35 -23.55 -21.90 -22.42
C ARG A 35 -23.10 -22.92 -23.48
N LEU A 36 -21.99 -23.63 -23.23
CA LEU A 36 -21.48 -24.67 -24.11
C LEU A 36 -22.29 -25.97 -23.99
N ASP A 37 -22.77 -26.27 -22.78
CA ASP A 37 -23.73 -27.34 -22.59
C ASP A 37 -25.06 -26.91 -23.23
N LEU A 38 -25.57 -27.68 -24.20
CA LEU A 38 -26.80 -27.39 -24.96
C LEU A 38 -28.08 -27.37 -24.08
N ALA A 39 -27.92 -27.37 -22.76
CA ALA A 39 -28.92 -27.59 -21.73
C ALA A 39 -29.97 -26.47 -21.61
N SER A 40 -29.80 -25.32 -22.24
CA SER A 40 -30.85 -24.29 -22.27
C SER A 40 -30.73 -23.32 -23.45
N PRO A 41 -31.42 -23.59 -24.58
CA PRO A 41 -31.61 -22.57 -25.61
C PRO A 41 -32.35 -21.37 -24.99
N GLY A 42 -31.61 -20.29 -24.70
CA GLY A 42 -32.10 -19.12 -23.96
C GLY A 42 -31.28 -18.73 -22.73
N PHE A 43 -30.21 -19.45 -22.37
CA PHE A 43 -29.28 -19.03 -21.32
C PHE A 43 -28.43 -17.83 -21.77
N GLY A 44 -29.00 -16.64 -21.61
CA GLY A 44 -28.36 -15.35 -21.85
C GLY A 44 -28.03 -14.65 -20.53
N PHE A 45 -27.28 -13.56 -20.64
CA PHE A 45 -27.12 -12.64 -19.52
C PHE A 45 -28.48 -12.06 -19.12
N THR A 46 -28.78 -12.10 -17.83
CA THR A 46 -29.81 -11.26 -17.24
C THR A 46 -29.35 -9.80 -17.22
N ASP A 47 -30.29 -8.85 -17.14
CA ASP A 47 -29.97 -7.42 -17.05
C ASP A 47 -29.04 -7.12 -15.87
N GLY A 48 -29.22 -7.83 -14.74
CA GLY A 48 -28.36 -7.71 -13.56
C GLY A 48 -26.92 -8.16 -13.83
N GLU A 49 -26.73 -9.26 -14.54
CA GLU A 49 -25.39 -9.74 -14.92
C GLU A 49 -24.71 -8.78 -15.90
N MET A 50 -25.46 -8.28 -16.89
CA MET A 50 -24.94 -7.31 -17.86
C MET A 50 -24.45 -6.04 -17.14
N ASN A 51 -25.28 -5.49 -16.25
CA ASN A 51 -24.94 -4.31 -15.46
C ASN A 51 -23.69 -4.54 -14.58
N ALA A 52 -23.55 -5.74 -14.02
CA ALA A 52 -22.39 -6.12 -13.23
C ALA A 52 -21.10 -6.12 -14.06
N TYR A 53 -21.13 -6.71 -15.27
CA TYR A 53 -19.97 -6.70 -16.16
C TYR A 53 -19.64 -5.30 -16.67
N VAL A 54 -20.63 -4.49 -17.02
CA VAL A 54 -20.42 -3.08 -17.41
C VAL A 54 -19.76 -2.30 -16.26
N ALA A 55 -20.25 -2.45 -15.03
CA ALA A 55 -19.66 -1.81 -13.86
C ALA A 55 -18.21 -2.29 -13.63
N LEU A 56 -17.95 -3.59 -13.73
CA LEU A 56 -16.60 -4.16 -13.63
C LEU A 56 -15.67 -3.57 -14.71
N SER A 57 -16.13 -3.46 -15.96
CA SER A 57 -15.35 -2.90 -17.06
C SER A 57 -15.02 -1.42 -16.84
N VAL A 58 -16.01 -0.62 -16.43
CA VAL A 58 -15.81 0.82 -16.13
C VAL A 58 -14.83 1.01 -14.98
N LEU A 59 -15.00 0.27 -13.88
CA LEU A 59 -14.09 0.33 -12.72
C LEU A 59 -12.68 -0.12 -13.08
N SER A 60 -12.54 -1.14 -13.93
CA SER A 60 -11.25 -1.63 -14.40
C SER A 60 -10.55 -0.60 -15.29
N ALA A 61 -11.26 -0.01 -16.26
CA ALA A 61 -10.74 1.04 -17.13
C ALA A 61 -10.29 2.27 -16.31
N TRP A 62 -11.12 2.71 -15.36
CA TRP A 62 -10.76 3.77 -14.43
C TRP A 62 -9.49 3.43 -13.64
N LYS A 63 -9.39 2.20 -13.11
CA LYS A 63 -8.24 1.77 -12.33
C LYS A 63 -6.96 1.70 -13.16
N CYS A 64 -7.02 1.31 -14.44
CA CYS A 64 -5.88 1.33 -15.36
C CYS A 64 -5.26 2.73 -15.52
N VAL A 65 -6.07 3.79 -15.45
CA VAL A 65 -5.59 5.18 -15.54
C VAL A 65 -5.02 5.66 -14.19
N MET A 66 -5.52 5.13 -13.08
CA MET A 66 -5.17 5.62 -11.73
C MET A 66 -4.02 4.87 -11.05
N ALA A 67 -3.81 3.59 -11.38
CA ALA A 67 -2.82 2.75 -10.70
C ALA A 67 -1.40 3.30 -10.86
N SER A 68 -0.64 3.27 -9.76
CA SER A 68 0.75 3.77 -9.75
C SER A 68 1.75 2.69 -10.12
N THR A 69 1.38 1.42 -9.92
CA THR A 69 2.23 0.24 -10.18
C THR A 69 1.42 -0.89 -10.79
N ALA A 70 2.10 -1.80 -11.49
CA ALA A 70 1.46 -2.95 -12.13
C ALA A 70 0.93 -3.95 -11.08
N GLU A 71 1.63 -4.06 -9.95
CA GLU A 71 1.27 -4.90 -8.80
C GLU A 71 -0.01 -4.37 -8.12
N GLU A 72 -0.12 -3.06 -7.92
CA GLU A 72 -1.36 -2.43 -7.42
C GLU A 72 -2.52 -2.67 -8.39
N LEU A 73 -2.28 -2.46 -9.69
CA LEU A 73 -3.29 -2.68 -10.73
C LEU A 73 -3.79 -4.12 -10.71
N ALA A 74 -2.88 -5.09 -10.78
CA ALA A 74 -3.23 -6.51 -10.78
C ALA A 74 -4.02 -6.91 -9.54
N SER A 75 -3.58 -6.46 -8.35
CA SER A 75 -4.24 -6.77 -7.08
C SER A 75 -5.67 -6.24 -7.02
N VAL A 76 -5.89 -5.00 -7.48
CA VAL A 76 -7.22 -4.38 -7.46
C VAL A 76 -8.14 -5.00 -8.51
N LEU A 77 -7.66 -5.30 -9.71
CA LEU A 77 -8.47 -5.98 -10.72
C LEU A 77 -8.87 -7.40 -10.28
N ILE A 78 -7.95 -8.12 -9.64
CA ILE A 78 -8.23 -9.43 -9.05
C ILE A 78 -9.26 -9.32 -7.91
N LEU A 79 -9.22 -8.26 -7.10
CA LEU A 79 -10.22 -8.01 -6.08
C LEU A 79 -11.59 -7.75 -6.70
N TYR A 80 -11.66 -6.90 -7.75
CA TYR A 80 -12.90 -6.61 -8.45
C TYR A 80 -13.51 -7.89 -9.04
N THR A 81 -12.75 -8.71 -9.75
CA THR A 81 -13.29 -9.95 -10.34
C THR A 81 -13.83 -10.90 -9.29
N LYS A 82 -13.16 -11.09 -8.14
CA LYS A 82 -13.70 -11.90 -7.03
C LYS A 82 -14.97 -11.32 -6.44
N PHE A 83 -15.00 -10.00 -6.19
CA PHE A 83 -16.17 -9.34 -5.63
C PHE A 83 -17.39 -9.44 -6.56
N PHE A 84 -17.20 -9.18 -7.85
CA PHE A 84 -18.27 -9.33 -8.83
C PHE A 84 -18.70 -10.79 -8.98
N SER A 85 -17.78 -11.76 -9.00
CA SER A 85 -18.12 -13.19 -8.97
C SER A 85 -18.94 -13.58 -7.75
N LEU A 86 -18.59 -13.08 -6.56
CA LEU A 86 -19.34 -13.31 -5.32
C LEU A 86 -20.79 -12.79 -5.44
N CYS A 87 -20.98 -11.56 -5.93
CA CYS A 87 -22.29 -10.95 -6.16
C CYS A 87 -23.11 -11.72 -7.20
N LEU A 88 -22.47 -12.15 -8.29
CA LEU A 88 -23.11 -12.91 -9.35
C LEU A 88 -23.56 -14.30 -8.86
N PHE A 89 -22.71 -15.01 -8.10
CA PHE A 89 -23.11 -16.26 -7.45
C PHE A 89 -24.29 -16.08 -6.49
N TYR A 90 -24.31 -14.98 -5.74
CA TYR A 90 -25.42 -14.65 -4.85
C TYR A 90 -26.72 -14.44 -5.61
N TRP A 91 -26.71 -13.59 -6.66
CA TRP A 91 -27.91 -13.28 -7.43
C TRP A 91 -28.43 -14.46 -8.25
N LYS A 92 -27.54 -15.29 -8.81
CA LYS A 92 -27.94 -16.38 -9.71
C LYS A 92 -28.28 -17.68 -8.97
N SER A 93 -27.49 -18.03 -7.96
CA SER A 93 -27.52 -19.35 -7.31
C SER A 93 -27.89 -19.29 -5.82
N GLY A 94 -27.99 -18.09 -5.25
CA GLY A 94 -28.44 -17.86 -3.88
C GLY A 94 -27.31 -17.77 -2.84
N LEU A 95 -27.72 -17.66 -1.58
CA LEU A 95 -26.82 -17.40 -0.45
C LEU A 95 -25.77 -18.49 -0.25
N TRP A 96 -26.16 -19.77 -0.33
CA TRP A 96 -25.26 -20.89 0.00
C TRP A 96 -24.07 -21.01 -0.96
N THR A 97 -24.29 -20.87 -2.26
CA THR A 97 -23.22 -20.87 -3.26
C THR A 97 -22.29 -19.67 -3.11
N SER A 98 -22.85 -18.49 -2.82
CA SER A 98 -22.05 -17.29 -2.54
C SER A 98 -21.23 -17.44 -1.26
N ALA A 99 -21.79 -18.02 -0.21
CA ALA A 99 -21.09 -18.30 1.05
C ALA A 99 -19.93 -19.30 0.85
N LEU A 100 -20.14 -20.38 0.08
CA LEU A 100 -19.07 -21.32 -0.27
C LEU A 100 -17.95 -20.63 -1.07
N TYR A 101 -18.31 -19.76 -2.02
CA TYR A 101 -17.34 -18.95 -2.75
C TYR A 101 -16.56 -17.99 -1.84
N ALA A 102 -17.22 -17.36 -0.87
CA ALA A 102 -16.56 -16.50 0.11
C ALA A 102 -15.59 -17.28 1.02
N ILE A 103 -16.00 -18.46 1.50
CA ILE A 103 -15.14 -19.35 2.29
C ILE A 103 -13.91 -19.76 1.48
N GLY A 104 -14.09 -20.20 0.23
CA GLY A 104 -12.98 -20.55 -0.66
C GLY A 104 -12.04 -19.36 -0.92
N TRP A 105 -12.58 -18.15 -1.06
CA TRP A 105 -11.77 -16.94 -1.20
C TRP A 105 -10.94 -16.70 0.07
N ILE A 106 -11.53 -16.79 1.26
CA ILE A 106 -10.81 -16.63 2.52
C ILE A 106 -9.68 -17.67 2.63
N VAL A 107 -9.98 -18.95 2.41
CA VAL A 107 -8.99 -20.03 2.44
C VAL A 107 -7.86 -19.80 1.44
N LEU A 108 -8.18 -19.38 0.21
CA LEU A 108 -7.16 -19.09 -0.80
C LEU A 108 -6.26 -17.92 -0.36
N SER A 109 -6.85 -16.88 0.24
CA SER A 109 -6.11 -15.68 0.68
C SER A 109 -5.24 -15.93 1.91
N THR A 110 -5.58 -16.91 2.75
CA THR A 110 -4.73 -17.32 3.88
C THR A 110 -3.58 -18.22 3.44
N LEU A 111 -3.82 -19.13 2.49
CA LEU A 111 -2.79 -20.04 1.97
C LEU A 111 -1.80 -19.33 1.04
N PHE A 112 -2.28 -18.36 0.27
CA PHE A 112 -1.49 -17.57 -0.65
C PHE A 112 -1.76 -16.10 -0.38
N PRO A 113 -1.09 -15.47 0.60
CA PRO A 113 -1.22 -14.04 0.82
C PRO A 113 -0.57 -13.23 -0.30
N GLN A 114 -0.98 -11.97 -0.43
CA GLN A 114 -0.35 -11.04 -1.37
C GLN A 114 1.13 -10.86 -1.00
N PRO A 115 2.08 -11.02 -1.94
CA PRO A 115 3.48 -10.86 -1.64
C PRO A 115 3.85 -9.38 -1.53
N TRP A 116 4.78 -9.06 -0.63
CA TRP A 116 5.49 -7.79 -0.64
C TRP A 116 6.28 -7.60 -1.94
N TYR A 117 6.72 -6.38 -2.22
CA TYR A 117 7.46 -6.06 -3.43
C TYR A 117 8.78 -6.85 -3.51
N GLN A 118 8.94 -7.65 -4.57
CA GLN A 118 10.09 -8.55 -4.77
C GLN A 118 11.13 -7.98 -5.75
N GLY A 119 11.02 -6.70 -6.12
CA GLY A 119 11.99 -6.06 -7.02
C GLY A 119 13.16 -5.42 -6.28
N PRO A 120 14.12 -4.84 -7.02
CA PRO A 120 15.25 -4.13 -6.41
C PRO A 120 14.77 -2.96 -5.54
N THR A 121 15.41 -2.77 -4.39
CA THR A 121 15.08 -1.70 -3.45
C THR A 121 16.33 -1.32 -2.65
N LYS A 122 16.40 -0.05 -2.23
CA LYS A 122 17.38 0.45 -1.25
C LYS A 122 16.72 0.77 0.10
N ILE A 123 15.47 0.34 0.31
CA ILE A 123 14.78 0.50 1.58
C ILE A 123 15.37 -0.47 2.60
N ILE A 124 15.79 0.06 3.74
CA ILE A 124 16.31 -0.73 4.86
C ILE A 124 15.17 -1.04 5.83
N GLU A 125 15.03 -2.30 6.22
CA GLU A 125 14.12 -2.67 7.31
C GLU A 125 14.80 -2.37 8.64
N LEU A 126 14.15 -1.54 9.46
CA LEU A 126 14.70 -1.02 10.70
C LEU A 126 13.96 -1.65 11.88
N SER A 127 14.71 -2.28 12.78
CA SER A 127 14.21 -2.57 14.12
C SER A 127 14.00 -1.27 14.91
N GLU A 128 13.28 -1.33 16.02
CA GLU A 128 13.17 -0.18 16.94
C GLU A 128 14.56 0.36 17.33
N SER A 129 15.51 -0.52 17.64
CA SER A 129 16.86 -0.14 18.04
C SER A 129 17.66 0.51 16.90
N ASP A 130 17.50 0.02 15.67
CA ASP A 130 18.10 0.62 14.47
C ASP A 130 17.49 1.97 14.17
N PHE A 131 16.16 2.09 14.29
CA PHE A 131 15.45 3.35 14.08
C PHE A 131 15.93 4.41 15.08
N ILE A 132 16.01 4.08 16.37
CA ILE A 132 16.47 5.03 17.38
C ILE A 132 17.93 5.43 17.12
N SER A 133 18.81 4.47 16.88
CA SER A 133 20.24 4.73 16.74
C SER A 133 20.63 5.42 15.43
N LYS A 134 20.06 5.03 14.30
CA LYS A 134 20.43 5.55 12.96
C LYS A 134 19.61 6.76 12.54
N VAL A 135 18.32 6.77 12.87
CA VAL A 135 17.40 7.81 12.40
C VAL A 135 17.27 8.93 13.41
N THR A 136 16.97 8.63 14.68
CA THR A 136 16.68 9.66 15.70
C THR A 136 17.93 10.26 16.34
N LYS A 137 19.11 9.66 16.13
CA LYS A 137 20.42 10.09 16.69
C LYS A 137 20.40 10.35 18.21
N LYS A 138 19.49 9.72 18.98
CA LYS A 138 19.47 9.86 20.45
C LYS A 138 20.79 9.30 21.01
N PRO A 139 21.49 10.03 21.91
CA PRO A 139 22.73 9.54 22.48
C PRO A 139 22.43 8.26 23.25
N LYS A 140 23.15 7.16 22.92
CA LYS A 140 23.15 5.95 23.76
C LYS A 140 23.60 6.39 25.15
N SER A 141 22.72 6.29 26.12
CA SER A 141 23.08 6.51 27.52
C SER A 141 24.13 5.47 27.92
N LYS A 142 25.31 5.99 28.30
CA LYS A 142 26.47 5.33 28.93
C LYS A 142 27.49 4.62 28.01
N GLU A 143 28.68 5.22 28.05
CA GLU A 143 30.02 4.61 28.00
C GLU A 143 30.31 3.67 26.83
N ARG A 144 30.73 4.27 25.71
CA ARG A 144 31.91 3.77 25.02
C ARG A 144 32.61 4.92 24.29
N ILE A 145 33.78 5.30 24.81
CA ILE A 145 34.78 6.07 24.09
C ILE A 145 35.28 5.15 22.98
N VAL A 146 34.75 5.32 21.77
CA VAL A 146 35.46 4.95 20.54
C VAL A 146 35.11 6.03 19.52
N GLU A 147 36.12 6.84 19.22
CA GLU A 147 36.17 7.78 18.11
C GLU A 147 36.02 7.02 16.79
N VAL A 148 34.84 7.05 16.18
CA VAL A 148 34.69 7.12 14.73
C VAL A 148 33.43 7.93 14.46
N ASN A 149 33.62 9.17 14.00
CA ASN A 149 32.58 9.95 13.34
C ASN A 149 32.20 9.24 12.03
N GLU A 150 31.37 8.19 12.11
CA GLU A 150 30.50 7.88 10.97
C GLU A 150 29.26 8.78 11.14
N GLU A 151 29.34 9.99 10.56
CA GLU A 151 28.18 10.84 10.41
C GLU A 151 27.17 10.10 9.52
N GLY A 152 26.25 9.37 10.16
CA GLY A 152 25.15 8.71 9.47
C GLY A 152 24.35 9.73 8.64
N PRO A 153 23.60 9.25 7.63
CA PRO A 153 22.87 10.09 6.70
C PRO A 153 22.07 11.18 7.41
N LYS A 154 22.19 12.41 6.90
CA LYS A 154 21.50 13.59 7.41
C LYS A 154 19.99 13.45 7.31
N TYR A 155 19.50 12.91 6.18
CA TYR A 155 18.10 12.77 5.87
C TYR A 155 17.66 11.31 5.79
N TRP A 156 16.48 11.02 6.34
CA TRP A 156 15.84 9.71 6.22
C TRP A 156 14.38 9.86 5.79
N VAL A 157 13.97 9.05 4.81
CA VAL A 157 12.55 8.83 4.50
C VAL A 157 12.15 7.49 5.12
N ILE A 158 11.31 7.55 6.15
CA ILE A 158 10.86 6.37 6.90
C ILE A 158 9.39 6.08 6.60
N MET A 159 9.10 4.85 6.18
CA MET A 159 7.75 4.32 6.09
C MET A 159 7.38 3.54 7.34
N LEU A 160 6.37 4.02 8.04
CA LEU A 160 5.72 3.27 9.11
C LEU A 160 4.60 2.43 8.49
N TYR A 161 4.68 1.11 8.69
CA TYR A 161 3.82 0.13 8.04
C TYR A 161 3.37 -0.98 9.00
N ALA A 162 2.41 -1.79 8.54
CA ALA A 162 2.05 -3.05 9.17
C ALA A 162 1.76 -4.12 8.10
N ASN A 163 2.05 -5.39 8.40
CA ASN A 163 1.95 -6.51 7.44
C ASN A 163 0.52 -6.78 6.93
N TRP A 164 -0.49 -6.46 7.73
CA TRP A 164 -1.89 -6.63 7.35
C TRP A 164 -2.40 -5.52 6.42
N SER A 165 -1.66 -4.42 6.26
CA SER A 165 -2.12 -3.26 5.48
C SER A 165 -1.84 -3.45 3.99
N VAL A 166 -2.90 -3.74 3.23
CA VAL A 166 -2.86 -3.80 1.76
C VAL A 166 -2.41 -2.46 1.15
N ALA A 167 -2.73 -1.34 1.81
CA ALA A 167 -2.27 -0.02 1.37
C ALA A 167 -0.75 0.13 1.46
N CYS A 168 -0.11 -0.41 2.51
CA CYS A 168 1.35 -0.45 2.64
C CYS A 168 1.97 -1.33 1.55
N LEU A 169 1.40 -2.51 1.35
CA LEU A 169 1.91 -3.47 0.37
C LEU A 169 1.87 -2.89 -1.05
N ASN A 170 0.74 -2.31 -1.46
CA ASN A 170 0.61 -1.68 -2.78
C ASN A 170 1.55 -0.47 -2.96
N PHE A 171 1.83 0.25 -1.89
CA PHE A 171 2.69 1.44 -1.92
C PHE A 171 4.19 1.12 -1.91
N GLU A 172 4.59 -0.07 -1.42
CA GLU A 172 6.00 -0.43 -1.28
C GLU A 172 6.77 -0.34 -2.61
N ALA A 173 6.16 -0.77 -3.72
CA ALA A 173 6.78 -0.66 -5.05
C ALA A 173 7.07 0.81 -5.47
N VAL A 174 6.20 1.75 -5.08
CA VAL A 174 6.42 3.19 -5.31
C VAL A 174 7.62 3.67 -4.49
N LEU A 175 7.64 3.32 -3.19
CA LEU A 175 8.73 3.70 -2.30
C LEU A 175 10.07 3.07 -2.72
N ALA A 176 10.05 1.82 -3.20
CA ALA A 176 11.24 1.13 -3.66
C ALA A 176 11.86 1.84 -4.87
N ASN A 177 11.04 2.22 -5.86
CA ASN A 177 11.49 3.01 -7.00
C ASN A 177 12.07 4.38 -6.59
N LEU A 178 11.45 5.05 -5.61
CA LEU A 178 11.99 6.28 -5.04
C LEU A 178 13.33 6.05 -4.35
N SER A 179 13.47 4.98 -3.57
CA SER A 179 14.72 4.64 -2.89
C SER A 179 15.87 4.37 -3.87
N LEU A 180 15.60 3.68 -4.97
CA LEU A 180 16.59 3.42 -6.00
C LEU A 180 17.08 4.72 -6.65
N LYS A 181 16.16 5.65 -6.90
CA LYS A 181 16.42 6.91 -7.61
C LYS A 181 17.08 7.97 -6.73
N TYR A 182 16.66 8.10 -5.48
CA TYR A 182 17.02 9.23 -4.61
C TYR A 182 17.97 8.89 -3.47
N SER A 183 18.25 7.59 -3.21
CA SER A 183 19.17 7.25 -2.14
C SER A 183 20.61 7.64 -2.49
N THR A 184 21.19 8.44 -1.60
CA THR A 184 22.57 8.94 -1.61
C THR A 184 23.24 8.63 -0.25
N GLU A 185 24.48 9.06 -0.06
CA GLU A 185 25.18 8.93 1.24
C GLU A 185 24.49 9.72 2.35
N HIS A 186 23.89 10.86 2.02
CA HIS A 186 23.22 11.77 2.96
C HIS A 186 21.68 11.62 3.02
N LEU A 187 21.07 10.86 2.09
CA LEU A 187 19.63 10.57 2.06
C LEU A 187 19.38 9.07 1.93
N GLN A 188 18.80 8.47 2.97
CA GLN A 188 18.45 7.05 2.98
C GLN A 188 16.95 6.80 3.17
N PHE A 189 16.52 5.59 2.82
CA PHE A 189 15.14 5.15 2.91
C PHE A 189 15.05 3.97 3.86
N GLY A 190 14.05 3.99 4.74
CA GLY A 190 13.82 2.92 5.70
C GLY A 190 12.34 2.61 5.86
N LYS A 191 12.06 1.45 6.46
CA LYS A 191 10.72 1.08 6.90
C LYS A 191 10.77 0.46 8.29
N VAL A 192 9.74 0.73 9.10
CA VAL A 192 9.58 0.18 10.45
C VAL A 192 8.19 -0.43 10.56
N ASP A 193 8.13 -1.68 11.00
CA ASP A 193 6.88 -2.38 11.29
C ASP A 193 6.33 -1.92 12.64
N ILE A 194 5.30 -1.07 12.61
CA ILE A 194 4.69 -0.56 13.84
C ILE A 194 3.79 -1.60 14.50
N ASP A 195 3.42 -2.68 13.82
CA ASP A 195 2.69 -3.79 14.45
C ASP A 195 3.61 -4.58 15.38
N LEU A 196 4.89 -4.71 15.01
CA LEU A 196 5.93 -5.29 15.85
C LEU A 196 6.48 -4.30 16.89
N TYR A 197 6.60 -3.02 16.53
CA TYR A 197 7.15 -1.95 17.38
C TYR A 197 6.13 -0.82 17.61
N PRO A 198 5.10 -1.06 18.45
CA PRO A 198 3.99 -0.11 18.63
C PRO A 198 4.44 1.24 19.20
N ASP A 199 5.45 1.25 20.07
CA ASP A 199 5.97 2.46 20.71
C ASP A 199 6.49 3.49 19.68
N VAL A 200 7.00 3.02 18.53
CA VAL A 200 7.42 3.91 17.43
C VAL A 200 6.21 4.60 16.83
N GLY A 201 5.11 3.88 16.60
CA GLY A 201 3.87 4.46 16.07
C GLY A 201 3.25 5.48 17.03
N ASP A 202 3.19 5.14 18.31
CA ASP A 202 2.62 5.99 19.37
C ASP A 202 3.42 7.30 19.51
N THR A 203 4.75 7.23 19.43
CA THR A 203 5.65 8.41 19.48
C THR A 203 5.30 9.47 18.42
N TYR A 204 4.81 9.04 17.26
CA TYR A 204 4.46 9.94 16.15
C TYR A 204 2.94 10.09 15.92
N GLY A 205 2.12 9.60 16.85
CA GLY A 205 0.66 9.69 16.78
C GLY A 205 0.09 8.99 15.56
N ILE A 206 0.51 7.74 15.34
CA ILE A 206 0.08 6.89 14.21
C ILE A 206 -0.63 5.68 14.79
N SER A 207 -1.92 5.57 14.49
CA SER A 207 -2.71 4.43 14.94
C SER A 207 -2.44 3.20 14.08
N ARG A 208 -2.49 2.03 14.72
CA ARG A 208 -2.43 0.71 14.09
C ARG A 208 -3.82 0.14 13.83
N ASP A 209 -4.88 0.86 14.21
CA ASP A 209 -6.24 0.45 13.94
C ASP A 209 -6.52 0.53 12.42
N PRO A 210 -6.98 -0.55 11.76
CA PRO A 210 -7.37 -0.51 10.35
C PRO A 210 -8.38 0.60 10.00
N ALA A 211 -9.24 1.00 10.94
CA ALA A 211 -10.24 2.06 10.76
C ALA A 211 -9.65 3.48 10.89
N SER A 212 -8.41 3.63 11.34
CA SER A 212 -7.74 4.93 11.46
C SER A 212 -7.26 5.52 10.13
N PHE A 213 -7.07 4.64 9.12
CA PHE A 213 -6.48 4.95 7.81
C PHE A 213 -5.10 5.64 7.89
N ASP A 214 -4.37 5.45 9.00
CA ASP A 214 -3.05 6.06 9.19
C ASP A 214 -1.93 5.38 8.39
N LEU A 215 -2.15 4.17 7.88
CA LEU A 215 -1.13 3.40 7.18
C LEU A 215 -1.29 3.40 5.65
N PRO A 216 -0.18 3.50 4.87
CA PRO A 216 1.17 3.83 5.33
C PRO A 216 1.27 5.31 5.73
N THR A 217 2.12 5.61 6.72
CA THR A 217 2.59 6.97 6.99
C THR A 217 4.06 7.07 6.60
N LEU A 218 4.41 8.14 5.89
CA LEU A 218 5.80 8.50 5.62
C LEU A 218 6.22 9.67 6.51
N LEU A 219 7.43 9.57 7.04
CA LEU A 219 8.10 10.62 7.80
C LEU A 219 9.44 10.96 7.15
N LEU A 220 9.69 12.24 6.94
CA LEU A 220 11.00 12.74 6.54
C LEU A 220 11.71 13.26 7.79
N PHE A 221 12.89 12.72 8.09
CA PHE A 221 13.75 13.16 9.17
C PHE A 221 14.91 13.98 8.63
N SER A 222 15.34 14.97 9.41
CA SER A 222 16.62 15.68 9.28
C SER A 222 17.29 15.70 10.64
N ASP A 223 18.51 15.17 10.72
CA ASP A 223 19.33 15.18 11.94
C ASP A 223 18.59 14.75 13.20
N GLY A 224 17.91 13.60 13.13
CA GLY A 224 17.20 13.05 14.28
C GLY A 224 15.74 13.47 14.42
N ASN A 225 15.32 14.55 13.75
CA ASN A 225 14.03 15.18 13.99
C ASN A 225 13.09 15.03 12.77
N PRO A 226 11.80 14.68 12.98
CA PRO A 226 10.83 14.63 11.90
C PRO A 226 10.52 16.07 11.42
N ILE A 227 10.74 16.33 10.13
CA ILE A 227 10.51 17.66 9.52
C ILE A 227 9.26 17.70 8.64
N ARG A 228 8.85 16.57 8.06
CA ARG A 228 7.62 16.46 7.25
C ARG A 228 6.97 15.09 7.41
N ARG A 229 5.66 15.04 7.18
CA ARG A 229 4.82 13.85 7.26
C ARG A 229 3.91 13.77 6.04
N LEU A 230 3.69 12.56 5.52
CA LEU A 230 2.58 12.24 4.62
C LEU A 230 1.76 11.09 5.22
N PRO A 231 0.42 11.20 5.30
CA PRO A 231 -0.40 12.36 4.94
C PRO A 231 -0.09 13.61 5.79
N GLU A 232 -0.22 14.80 5.21
CA GLU A 232 -0.08 16.07 5.94
C GLU A 232 -1.30 16.28 6.84
N LEU A 233 -1.11 16.23 8.15
CA LEU A 233 -2.19 16.49 9.11
C LEU A 233 -2.17 17.95 9.54
N THR A 234 -3.37 18.48 9.84
CA THR A 234 -3.49 19.85 10.30
C THR A 234 -2.99 19.93 11.76
N MET A 235 -1.94 20.73 12.03
CA MET A 235 -1.54 20.98 13.42
C MET A 235 -2.64 21.78 14.12
N PRO A 236 -3.04 21.41 15.37
CA PRO A 236 -3.96 22.23 16.13
C PRO A 236 -3.29 23.59 16.41
N SER A 237 -3.80 24.64 15.75
CA SER A 237 -3.35 26.00 15.98
C SER A 237 -3.77 26.41 17.39
N ALA A 238 -2.81 26.72 18.26
CA ALA A 238 -3.01 27.02 19.69
C ALA A 238 -3.84 28.29 19.98
N ASN A 239 -4.50 28.89 18.98
CA ASN A 239 -5.15 30.18 19.11
C ASN A 239 -6.60 30.26 18.59
N ASN A 240 -7.33 29.15 18.48
CA ASN A 240 -8.74 29.22 18.05
C ASN A 240 -9.70 28.50 18.99
N ASN A 241 -10.70 29.27 19.41
CA ASN A 241 -11.82 28.91 20.26
C ASN A 241 -12.46 27.55 19.89
N THR A 242 -13.01 26.93 20.93
CA THR A 242 -13.50 25.56 21.13
C THR A 242 -14.56 25.00 20.16
N ASN A 243 -14.83 25.65 19.03
CA ASN A 243 -15.80 25.20 18.02
C ASN A 243 -15.13 24.52 16.78
N SER A 244 -13.81 24.34 16.78
CA SER A 244 -13.01 23.93 15.61
C SER A 244 -12.44 22.50 15.65
N SER A 245 -12.64 21.74 16.74
CA SER A 245 -12.02 20.42 16.92
C SER A 245 -12.63 19.34 16.02
N MET A 246 -13.96 19.34 15.86
CA MET A 246 -14.67 18.34 15.06
C MET A 246 -14.43 18.51 13.55
N THR A 247 -14.33 19.76 13.07
CA THR A 247 -14.04 20.07 11.67
C THR A 247 -12.59 19.73 11.31
N THR A 248 -11.65 19.94 12.24
CA THR A 248 -10.24 19.55 12.09
C THR A 248 -10.10 18.03 12.04
N SER A 249 -10.76 17.30 12.95
CA SER A 249 -10.73 15.82 12.96
C SER A 249 -11.33 15.20 11.70
N ALA A 250 -12.44 15.75 11.20
CA ALA A 250 -13.06 15.28 9.95
C ALA A 250 -12.15 15.55 8.75
N LYS A 251 -11.53 16.74 8.70
CA LYS A 251 -10.56 17.10 7.67
C LYS A 251 -9.34 16.17 7.68
N ASP A 252 -8.79 15.88 8.85
CA ASP A 252 -7.65 14.98 8.99
C ASP A 252 -8.01 13.55 8.55
N THR A 253 -9.20 13.07 8.89
CA THR A 253 -9.70 11.77 8.45
C THR A 253 -9.82 11.70 6.92
N ILE A 254 -10.38 12.75 6.30
CA ILE A 254 -10.46 12.85 4.83
C ILE A 254 -9.06 12.86 4.22
N THR A 255 -8.10 13.56 4.82
CA THR A 255 -6.72 13.61 4.32
C THR A 255 -6.02 12.25 4.43
N ARG A 256 -6.21 11.53 5.54
CA ARG A 256 -5.68 10.16 5.73
C ARG A 256 -6.18 9.19 4.65
N ILE A 257 -7.47 9.28 4.32
CA ILE A 257 -8.09 8.45 3.30
C ILE A 257 -7.64 8.88 1.89
N GLY A 258 -7.63 10.19 1.64
CA GLY A 258 -7.59 10.76 0.29
C GLY A 258 -6.21 11.12 -0.25
N TRP A 259 -5.13 11.03 0.53
CA TRP A 259 -3.83 11.44 0.03
C TRP A 259 -3.31 10.51 -1.08
N SER A 260 -2.70 11.14 -2.09
CA SER A 260 -2.19 10.45 -3.28
C SER A 260 -0.90 9.70 -2.98
N LYS A 261 -0.92 8.38 -3.18
CA LYS A 261 0.23 7.47 -3.01
C LYS A 261 1.11 7.37 -4.27
N LYS A 262 1.06 8.38 -5.14
CA LYS A 262 1.90 8.47 -6.34
C LYS A 262 3.31 8.96 -5.99
N ALA A 263 4.31 8.51 -6.75
CA ALA A 263 5.70 8.93 -6.58
C ALA A 263 5.87 10.46 -6.57
N GLY A 264 5.22 11.16 -7.51
CA GLY A 264 5.28 12.61 -7.62
C GLY A 264 4.76 13.36 -6.39
N THR A 265 3.78 12.79 -5.67
CA THR A 265 3.30 13.38 -4.41
C THR A 265 4.38 13.36 -3.35
N VAL A 266 5.09 12.23 -3.19
CA VAL A 266 6.19 12.09 -2.23
C VAL A 266 7.36 13.00 -2.61
N VAL A 267 7.74 13.03 -3.88
CA VAL A 267 8.85 13.85 -4.38
C VAL A 267 8.61 15.33 -4.11
N THR A 268 7.41 15.84 -4.43
CA THR A 268 7.06 17.24 -4.19
C THR A 268 6.94 17.56 -2.70
N ALA A 269 6.24 16.72 -1.93
CA ALA A 269 6.00 16.96 -0.51
C ALA A 269 7.30 16.89 0.31
N PHE A 270 8.25 16.02 -0.04
CA PHE A 270 9.52 15.89 0.69
C PHE A 270 10.69 16.60 0.00
N GLN A 271 10.45 17.27 -1.14
CA GLN A 271 11.47 17.97 -1.92
C GLN A 271 12.67 17.07 -2.26
N LEU A 272 12.41 15.81 -2.64
CA LEU A 272 13.47 14.80 -2.82
C LEU A 272 14.50 15.19 -3.89
N ASP A 273 14.09 15.89 -4.95
CA ASP A 273 15.01 16.40 -5.98
C ASP A 273 16.03 17.39 -5.41
N ARG A 274 15.62 18.21 -4.44
CA ARG A 274 16.51 19.16 -3.76
C ARG A 274 17.43 18.41 -2.79
N LEU A 275 16.87 17.53 -1.96
CA LEU A 275 17.62 16.80 -0.94
C LEU A 275 18.69 15.89 -1.55
N ALA A 276 18.42 15.24 -2.69
CA ALA A 276 19.41 14.38 -3.33
C ALA A 276 20.62 15.15 -3.90
N VAL A 277 20.45 16.41 -4.28
CA VAL A 277 21.52 17.28 -4.81
C VAL A 277 22.23 18.06 -3.71
N ASP A 278 21.57 18.24 -2.56
CA ASP A 278 22.11 18.92 -1.37
C ASP A 278 23.30 18.13 -0.79
N LYS A 279 24.48 18.28 -1.40
CA LYS A 279 25.77 17.75 -0.93
C LYS A 279 26.26 18.46 0.33
N SER A 280 25.36 19.01 1.16
CA SER A 280 25.63 20.13 2.08
C SER A 280 27.02 20.05 2.70
N SER A 281 27.82 21.02 2.24
CA SER A 281 29.15 21.49 2.60
C SER A 281 29.66 21.23 4.00
#